data_AF-A0A5N9GUT5-F1
#
_entry.id   AF-A0A5N9GUT5-F1
#
_cell.length_a   1.000
_cell.length_b   1.000
_cell.length_c   1.000
_cell.angle_alpha   90.00
_cell.angle_beta   90.00
_cell.angle_gamma   90.00
#
_symmetry.space_group_name_H-M   'P 1'
#
loop_
_entity.id
_entity.type
_entity.pdbx_description
1 polymer ?
#
loop_
_entity_poly.entity_id
_entity_poly.type
_entity_poly.pdbx_seq_one_letter_code
_entity_poly.pdbx_strand_id
1 'polypeptide(L)'
;MAIEDYIQPGERIVAECAGVYATNHRIIHYTPRSKSLTFREYAYPQITALKLVPKARFSTVFLGFIVTLLSLLAGPGSPFQVGVAALGVGAMGMGLLLGDRYLEVTGDADDGKPAQWRLRDASGKESKEFLAAARAAMAGPPALVAVTPAIVIETSMSGTVPRSVLLIPADQPAQVRSALESVADVVCIDMADLVHPANRAAARLMMWGEVTAAARSSKGVWAQIGVESLQEDLEACVWPGLGAVVAHVDSAEAVRGLDDALAAWEKERDVQSQVSIVVALDTAAAVWSVRETLVASPRVLAAAVGGQDLLHLPETISPRQLFSAQEYMQGRIAAGAIEAGVPMLGKIGTDIALGHLAEALGTIVDTRIFRAAQTARGDGFHGAVTTHLEALSACNTAFPLSVPMLTPLQPPAPLAAHLQPVVPSHFELAQIAPQTTPTPSAYNPVVPSHFDVKPQTMPPVPERSRPVAAPRGLKSLPLSPSNWRPVVPSHFGRVVPPPEAG
;
A
#
# COMPACT_ATOMS: atom_id res chain seq x y z
N MET A 1 -14.53 1.52 19.76
CA MET A 1 -13.96 2.82 20.15
C MET A 1 -15.08 3.78 20.46
N ALA A 2 -14.78 4.77 21.27
CA ALA A 2 -15.68 5.90 21.48
C ALA A 2 -15.38 6.95 20.38
N ILE A 3 -16.26 7.93 20.16
CA ILE A 3 -16.01 8.95 19.13
C ILE A 3 -14.74 9.76 19.44
N GLU A 4 -14.42 9.88 20.72
CA GLU A 4 -13.30 10.62 21.30
C GLU A 4 -11.95 10.14 20.77
N ASP A 5 -11.84 8.87 20.39
CA ASP A 5 -10.61 8.31 19.83
C ASP A 5 -10.36 8.75 18.37
N TYR A 6 -11.36 9.32 17.70
CA TYR A 6 -11.26 9.83 16.33
C TYR A 6 -11.15 11.37 16.27
N ILE A 7 -11.15 12.03 17.42
CA ILE A 7 -10.99 13.48 17.54
C ILE A 7 -9.49 13.83 17.49
N GLN A 8 -9.12 14.76 16.60
CA GLN A 8 -7.74 15.21 16.44
C GLN A 8 -7.23 16.05 17.63
N PRO A 9 -5.91 16.20 17.83
CA PRO A 9 -5.37 17.04 18.90
C PRO A 9 -5.77 18.50 18.65
N GLY A 10 -6.36 19.15 19.66
CA GLY A 10 -6.93 20.49 19.52
C GLY A 10 -8.31 20.54 18.85
N GLU A 11 -8.80 19.40 18.37
CA GLU A 11 -10.20 19.23 17.98
C GLU A 11 -11.05 18.94 19.23
N ARG A 12 -12.24 19.55 19.33
CA ARG A 12 -13.19 19.33 20.43
C ARG A 12 -14.59 19.17 19.89
N ILE A 13 -15.35 18.24 20.47
CA ILE A 13 -16.78 18.08 20.18
C ILE A 13 -17.51 19.29 20.77
N VAL A 14 -18.18 20.07 19.93
CA VAL A 14 -18.99 21.23 20.33
C VAL A 14 -20.46 20.89 20.50
N ALA A 15 -20.95 19.86 19.79
CA ALA A 15 -22.31 19.35 19.92
C ALA A 15 -22.40 17.90 19.44
N GLU A 16 -23.36 17.18 19.99
CA GLU A 16 -23.71 15.81 19.58
C GLU A 16 -25.24 15.72 19.40
N CYS A 17 -25.67 14.99 18.38
CA CYS A 17 -27.06 14.60 18.20
C CYS A 17 -27.16 13.26 17.48
N ALA A 18 -27.63 12.23 18.19
CA ALA A 18 -28.01 10.92 17.63
C ALA A 18 -26.92 10.23 16.76
N GLY A 19 -25.66 10.31 17.16
CA GLY A 19 -24.53 9.74 16.41
C GLY A 19 -23.97 10.66 15.32
N VAL A 20 -24.46 11.91 15.23
CA VAL A 20 -23.79 13.00 14.50
C VAL A 20 -23.12 13.91 15.52
N TYR A 21 -21.85 14.24 15.28
CA TYR A 21 -21.00 15.03 16.15
C TYR A 21 -20.50 16.24 15.36
N ALA A 22 -20.67 17.43 15.90
CA ALA A 22 -20.05 18.64 15.37
C ALA A 22 -18.82 18.94 16.22
N THR A 23 -17.68 19.17 15.58
CA THR A 23 -16.44 19.59 16.24
C THR A 23 -16.14 21.05 15.92
N ASN A 24 -15.05 21.60 16.44
CA ASN A 24 -14.54 22.91 16.00
C ASN A 24 -13.94 22.91 14.58
N HIS A 25 -13.84 21.76 13.90
CA HIS A 25 -13.22 21.64 12.56
C HIS A 25 -14.13 21.01 11.49
N ARG A 26 -15.02 20.09 11.87
CA ARG A 26 -15.82 19.27 10.94
C ARG A 26 -17.09 18.74 11.58
N ILE A 27 -17.95 18.11 10.77
CA ILE A 27 -19.10 17.33 11.23
C ILE A 27 -18.85 15.86 10.92
N ILE A 28 -19.02 14.99 11.90
CA ILE A 28 -18.77 13.55 11.83
C ILE A 28 -20.07 12.80 12.09
N HIS A 29 -20.42 11.85 11.22
CA HIS A 29 -21.46 10.86 11.47
C HIS A 29 -20.80 9.54 11.83
N TYR A 30 -21.01 9.13 13.09
CA TYR A 30 -20.41 7.95 13.69
C TYR A 30 -21.47 7.06 14.34
N THR A 31 -21.60 5.82 13.84
CA THR A 31 -22.50 4.82 14.44
C THR A 31 -21.69 3.63 14.98
N PRO A 32 -21.56 3.47 16.32
CA PRO A 32 -20.71 2.43 16.91
C PRO A 32 -21.28 1.00 16.85
N ARG A 33 -22.55 0.80 16.43
CA ARG A 33 -23.30 -0.46 16.63
C ARG A 33 -23.66 -1.27 15.36
N SER A 34 -23.24 -0.88 14.16
CA SER A 34 -23.49 -1.71 12.96
C SER A 34 -22.33 -2.67 12.69
N LYS A 35 -22.64 -3.83 12.07
CA LYS A 35 -21.63 -4.79 11.58
C LYS A 35 -20.58 -4.15 10.65
N SER A 36 -20.89 -3.00 10.07
CA SER A 36 -19.95 -2.07 9.44
C SER A 36 -19.87 -0.79 10.27
N LEU A 37 -18.67 -0.35 10.66
CA LEU A 37 -18.47 0.96 11.27
C LEU A 37 -18.78 2.03 10.20
N THR A 38 -19.77 2.89 10.44
CA THR A 38 -20.02 4.03 9.54
C THR A 38 -19.34 5.25 10.15
N PHE A 39 -18.27 5.70 9.50
CA PHE A 39 -17.57 6.94 9.80
C PHE A 39 -17.60 7.78 8.52
N ARG A 40 -18.31 8.91 8.55
CA ARG A 40 -18.35 9.88 7.45
C ARG A 40 -18.13 11.26 8.04
N GLU A 41 -17.38 12.11 7.36
CA GLU A 41 -17.20 13.48 7.80
C GLU A 41 -17.32 14.49 6.67
N TYR A 42 -17.59 15.74 7.04
CA TYR A 42 -17.46 16.90 6.17
C TYR A 42 -16.66 17.96 6.91
N ALA A 43 -15.51 18.33 6.35
CA ALA A 43 -14.74 19.47 6.82
C ALA A 43 -15.53 20.76 6.57
N TYR A 44 -15.50 21.70 7.52
CA TYR A 44 -16.27 22.95 7.36
C TYR A 44 -16.00 23.71 6.06
N PRO A 45 -14.76 23.80 5.53
CA PRO A 45 -14.50 24.46 4.25
C PRO A 45 -15.22 23.81 3.06
N GLN A 46 -15.56 22.53 3.16
CA GLN A 46 -16.20 21.76 2.09
C GLN A 46 -17.73 21.87 2.15
N ILE A 47 -18.32 22.42 3.23
CA ILE A 47 -19.77 22.48 3.41
C ILE A 47 -20.33 23.77 2.79
N THR A 48 -21.09 23.64 1.71
CA THR A 48 -21.81 24.75 1.07
C THR A 48 -23.13 25.05 1.78
N ALA A 49 -23.81 24.02 2.28
CA ALA A 49 -25.08 24.16 2.99
C ALA A 49 -25.26 23.11 4.09
N LEU A 50 -25.78 23.58 5.23
CA LEU A 50 -26.15 22.73 6.36
C LEU A 50 -27.57 23.07 6.81
N LYS A 51 -28.52 22.13 6.65
CA LYS A 51 -29.96 22.37 6.92
C LYS A 51 -30.62 21.17 7.61
N LEU A 52 -31.66 21.45 8.40
CA LEU A 52 -32.54 20.41 8.93
C LEU A 52 -33.73 20.24 8.01
N VAL A 53 -33.94 19.02 7.53
CA VAL A 53 -35.07 18.67 6.66
C VAL A 53 -36.01 17.73 7.42
N PRO A 54 -37.29 18.10 7.60
CA PRO A 54 -38.28 17.19 8.16
C PRO A 54 -38.65 16.14 7.10
N LYS A 55 -38.65 14.85 7.47
CA LYS A 55 -39.10 13.77 6.59
C LYS A 55 -40.29 13.09 7.24
N ALA A 56 -41.44 13.13 6.56
CA ALA A 56 -42.64 12.47 7.04
C ALA A 56 -42.39 10.96 7.19
N ARG A 57 -42.94 10.35 8.24
CA ARG A 57 -42.96 8.89 8.36
C ARG A 57 -44.00 8.35 7.40
N PHE A 58 -43.60 8.17 6.14
CA PHE A 58 -44.51 7.80 5.05
C PHE A 58 -45.30 6.53 5.36
N SER A 59 -44.72 5.58 6.10
CA SER A 59 -45.44 4.39 6.58
C SER A 59 -46.62 4.71 7.52
N THR A 60 -46.46 5.67 8.43
CA THR A 60 -47.53 6.12 9.34
C THR A 60 -48.58 6.95 8.61
N VAL A 61 -48.15 7.80 7.67
CA VAL A 61 -49.06 8.57 6.81
C VAL A 61 -49.87 7.63 5.90
N PHE A 62 -49.22 6.64 5.31
CA PHE A 62 -49.87 5.66 4.44
C PHE A 62 -50.83 4.76 5.22
N LEU A 63 -50.43 4.28 6.41
CA LEU A 63 -51.31 3.51 7.28
C LEU A 63 -52.55 4.32 7.70
N GLY A 64 -52.35 5.58 8.12
CA GLY A 64 -53.46 6.46 8.45
C GLY A 64 -54.40 6.73 7.27
N PHE A 65 -53.85 6.85 6.05
CA PHE A 65 -54.63 6.98 4.82
C PHE A 65 -55.48 5.73 4.56
N ILE A 66 -54.90 4.54 4.66
CA ILE A 66 -55.62 3.27 4.49
C ILE A 66 -56.72 3.11 5.54
N VAL A 67 -56.45 3.43 6.81
CA VAL A 67 -57.45 3.39 7.89
C VAL A 67 -58.61 4.37 7.60
N THR A 68 -58.29 5.58 7.12
CA THR A 68 -59.30 6.56 6.73
C THR A 68 -60.12 6.08 5.53
N LEU A 69 -59.48 5.47 4.53
CA LEU A 69 -60.16 4.96 3.34
C LEU A 69 -61.08 3.77 3.69
N LEU A 70 -60.62 2.85 4.53
CA LEU A 70 -61.42 1.72 5.01
C LEU A 70 -62.64 2.14 5.82
N SER A 71 -62.59 3.31 6.47
CA SER A 71 -63.77 3.87 7.17
C SER A 71 -64.93 4.14 6.20
N LEU A 72 -64.68 4.40 4.92
CA LEU A 72 -65.72 4.63 3.91
C LEU A 72 -66.52 3.37 3.54
N LEU A 73 -66.03 2.19 3.92
CA LEU A 73 -66.77 0.93 3.78
C LEU A 73 -67.80 0.72 4.90
N ALA A 74 -67.74 1.52 5.97
CA ALA A 74 -68.76 1.54 7.01
C ALA A 74 -69.96 2.40 6.57
N GLY A 75 -71.16 2.07 7.06
CA GLY A 75 -72.39 2.76 6.67
C GLY A 75 -72.31 4.29 6.89
N PRO A 76 -72.77 5.09 5.91
CA PRO A 76 -72.62 6.54 5.92
C PRO A 76 -73.25 7.17 7.16
N GLY A 77 -72.46 7.94 7.90
CA GLY A 77 -72.89 8.64 9.11
C GLY A 77 -72.91 7.79 10.39
N SER A 78 -72.42 6.55 10.34
CA SER A 78 -72.33 5.73 11.55
C SER A 78 -71.28 6.26 12.54
N PRO A 79 -71.51 6.17 13.87
CA PRO A 79 -70.52 6.54 14.88
C PRO A 79 -69.19 5.79 14.71
N PHE A 80 -69.26 4.55 14.20
CA PHE A 80 -68.11 3.72 13.88
C PHE A 80 -67.25 4.30 12.74
N GLN A 81 -67.88 4.74 11.63
CA GLN A 81 -67.20 5.40 10.53
C GLN A 81 -66.47 6.66 11.01
N VAL A 82 -67.14 7.51 11.78
CA VAL A 82 -66.58 8.78 12.28
C VAL A 82 -65.38 8.51 13.20
N GLY A 83 -65.46 7.52 14.10
CA GLY A 83 -64.37 7.15 15.00
C GLY A 83 -63.13 6.62 14.27
N VAL A 84 -63.31 5.72 13.28
CA VAL A 84 -62.20 5.15 12.51
C VAL A 84 -61.57 6.20 11.59
N ALA A 85 -62.37 7.05 10.95
CA ALA A 85 -61.87 8.17 10.15
C ALA A 85 -61.04 9.16 10.99
N ALA A 86 -61.51 9.50 12.20
CA ALA A 86 -60.78 10.38 13.11
C ALA A 86 -59.43 9.77 13.56
N LEU A 87 -59.38 8.45 13.81
CA LEU A 87 -58.13 7.74 14.11
C LEU A 87 -57.17 7.73 12.92
N GLY A 88 -57.67 7.50 11.71
CA GLY A 88 -56.87 7.52 10.48
C GLY A 88 -56.27 8.90 10.21
N VAL A 89 -57.08 9.96 10.28
CA VAL A 89 -56.63 11.35 10.14
C VAL A 89 -55.65 11.73 11.26
N GLY A 90 -55.92 11.31 12.50
CA GLY A 90 -55.02 11.49 13.63
C GLY A 90 -53.66 10.83 13.42
N ALA A 91 -53.63 9.60 12.90
CA ALA A 91 -52.39 8.89 12.56
C ALA A 91 -51.63 9.56 11.40
N MET A 92 -52.34 10.05 10.36
CA MET A 92 -51.72 10.82 9.27
C MET A 92 -51.10 12.12 9.79
N GLY A 93 -51.83 12.87 10.62
CA GLY A 93 -51.32 14.09 11.26
C GLY A 93 -50.11 13.79 12.14
N MET A 94 -50.14 12.71 12.91
CA MET A 94 -49.02 12.28 13.75
C MET A 94 -47.80 11.87 12.92
N GLY A 95 -47.98 11.19 11.78
CA GLY A 95 -46.88 10.81 10.87
C GLY A 95 -46.20 11.99 10.17
N LEU A 96 -46.91 13.12 10.02
CA LEU A 96 -46.39 14.38 9.51
C LEU A 96 -45.71 15.22 10.61
N LEU A 97 -46.28 15.23 11.83
CA LEU A 97 -45.79 16.04 12.96
C LEU A 97 -44.61 15.40 13.70
N LEU A 98 -44.61 14.08 13.89
CA LEU A 98 -43.52 13.30 14.51
C LEU A 98 -42.56 12.70 13.47
N GLY A 99 -42.45 13.35 12.30
CA GLY A 99 -41.48 12.97 11.28
C GLY A 99 -40.05 12.98 11.81
N ASP A 100 -39.22 12.06 11.32
CA ASP A 100 -37.80 12.09 11.67
C ASP A 100 -37.14 13.31 11.04
N ARG A 101 -36.21 13.95 11.75
CA ARG A 101 -35.42 15.04 11.20
C ARG A 101 -34.13 14.51 10.64
N TYR A 102 -33.76 15.03 9.47
CA TYR A 102 -32.49 14.72 8.83
C TYR A 102 -31.64 15.97 8.81
N LEU A 103 -30.37 15.83 9.16
CA LEU A 103 -29.35 16.81 8.83
C LEU A 103 -28.96 16.58 7.38
N GLU A 104 -29.21 17.58 6.55
CA GLU A 104 -28.77 17.62 5.17
C GLU A 104 -27.47 18.42 5.10
N VAL A 105 -26.40 17.76 4.68
CA VAL A 105 -25.08 18.33 4.44
C VAL A 105 -24.85 18.35 2.92
N THR A 106 -24.63 19.53 2.36
CA THR A 106 -24.25 19.70 0.96
C THR A 106 -22.82 20.20 0.93
N GLY A 107 -21.94 19.51 0.22
CA GLY A 107 -20.55 19.92 0.05
C GLY A 107 -20.00 19.61 -1.33
N ASP A 108 -18.77 20.05 -1.56
CA ASP A 108 -18.10 20.04 -2.88
C ASP A 108 -17.73 18.62 -3.36
N ALA A 109 -17.69 17.64 -2.45
CA ALA A 109 -17.23 16.27 -2.70
C ALA A 109 -18.30 15.28 -3.20
N ASP A 110 -19.59 15.65 -3.17
CA ASP A 110 -20.66 14.80 -3.68
C ASP A 110 -21.10 15.30 -5.07
N ASP A 111 -21.48 14.40 -5.99
CA ASP A 111 -21.98 14.66 -7.37
C ASP A 111 -23.28 15.51 -7.43
N GLY A 112 -23.36 16.61 -6.67
CA GLY A 112 -24.54 17.44 -6.44
C GLY A 112 -25.61 16.82 -5.53
N LYS A 113 -25.39 15.62 -4.97
CA LYS A 113 -26.37 14.95 -4.09
C LYS A 113 -26.07 15.24 -2.62
N PRO A 114 -27.00 15.85 -1.87
CA PRO A 114 -26.74 16.15 -0.47
C PRO A 114 -26.76 14.88 0.40
N ALA A 115 -25.80 14.74 1.31
CA ALA A 115 -25.82 13.70 2.30
C ALA A 115 -26.90 13.97 3.36
N GLN A 116 -27.74 12.98 3.61
CA GLN A 116 -28.83 13.08 4.60
C GLN A 116 -28.55 12.13 5.77
N TRP A 117 -28.29 12.68 6.95
CA TRP A 117 -28.07 11.92 8.17
C TRP A 117 -29.24 12.06 9.12
N ARG A 118 -29.76 10.93 9.62
CA ARG A 118 -30.95 10.94 10.49
C ARG A 118 -30.59 11.38 11.90
N LEU A 119 -31.22 12.44 12.39
CA LEU A 119 -31.20 12.84 13.79
C LEU A 119 -32.42 12.22 14.48
N ARG A 120 -32.21 11.31 15.44
CA ARG A 120 -33.29 10.52 16.07
C ARG A 120 -34.21 11.31 17.02
N ASP A 121 -34.11 12.63 17.08
CA ASP A 121 -34.95 13.42 17.97
C ASP A 121 -36.21 13.99 17.28
N ALA A 122 -37.37 13.59 17.79
CA ALA A 122 -38.69 14.07 17.38
C ALA A 122 -39.07 15.41 18.06
N SER A 123 -38.38 15.83 19.12
CA SER A 123 -38.71 17.06 19.87
C SER A 123 -38.32 18.34 19.12
N GLY A 124 -37.43 18.22 18.14
CA GLY A 124 -37.00 19.33 17.29
C GLY A 124 -36.20 20.41 17.99
N LYS A 125 -35.94 20.30 19.30
CA LYS A 125 -35.14 21.23 20.09
C LYS A 125 -33.66 20.85 20.01
N GLU A 126 -33.30 19.59 20.30
CA GLU A 126 -31.90 19.13 20.27
C GLU A 126 -31.30 19.26 18.86
N SER A 127 -32.05 18.87 17.83
CA SER A 127 -31.60 19.03 16.43
C SER A 127 -31.33 20.50 16.05
N LYS A 128 -32.13 21.46 16.54
CA LYS A 128 -31.94 22.90 16.28
C LYS A 128 -30.73 23.44 17.03
N GLU A 129 -30.56 23.04 18.29
CA GLU A 129 -29.40 23.41 19.12
C GLU A 129 -28.11 22.86 18.50
N PHE A 130 -28.12 21.60 18.05
CA PHE A 130 -27.03 21.00 17.28
C PHE A 130 -26.70 21.79 16.01
N LEU A 131 -27.70 22.12 15.18
CA LEU A 131 -27.49 22.90 13.96
C LEU A 131 -26.91 24.29 14.25
N ALA A 132 -27.38 24.94 15.32
CA ALA A 132 -26.87 26.25 15.74
C ALA A 132 -25.41 26.16 16.19
N ALA A 133 -25.06 25.15 17.00
CA ALA A 133 -23.68 24.92 17.45
C ALA A 133 -22.73 24.58 16.29
N ALA A 134 -23.16 23.72 15.35
CA ALA A 134 -22.39 23.38 14.15
C ALA A 134 -22.14 24.61 13.27
N ARG A 135 -23.15 25.47 13.08
CA ARG A 135 -22.98 26.73 12.34
C ARG A 135 -22.07 27.73 13.04
N ALA A 136 -22.14 27.81 14.36
CA ALA A 136 -21.26 28.68 15.14
C ALA A 136 -19.80 28.19 15.07
N ALA A 137 -19.56 26.89 15.10
CA ALA A 137 -18.23 26.32 14.90
C ALA A 137 -17.70 26.54 13.47
N MET A 138 -18.56 26.35 12.46
CA MET A 138 -18.24 26.63 11.05
C MET A 138 -17.91 28.10 10.77
N ALA A 139 -18.53 29.03 11.49
CA ALA A 139 -18.25 30.46 11.39
C ALA A 139 -16.93 30.88 12.08
N GLY A 140 -16.36 29.99 12.91
CA GLY A 140 -15.12 30.19 13.65
C GLY A 140 -15.24 31.20 14.83
N PRO A 141 -14.53 30.99 15.95
CA PRO A 141 -14.14 32.07 16.86
C PRO A 141 -12.85 32.76 16.36
N PRO A 142 -12.52 33.99 16.83
CA PRO A 142 -11.25 34.63 16.52
C PRO A 142 -10.07 33.80 17.07
N ALA A 143 -9.07 33.60 16.21
CA ALA A 143 -7.73 33.01 16.35
C ALA A 143 -7.30 32.33 17.69
N LEU A 144 -6.75 31.11 17.49
CA LEU A 144 -5.66 30.44 18.22
C LEU A 144 -5.74 30.36 19.75
N VAL A 145 -6.18 29.21 20.24
CA VAL A 145 -5.75 28.69 21.54
C VAL A 145 -4.65 27.67 21.29
N ALA A 146 -3.42 28.04 21.64
CA ALA A 146 -2.29 27.12 21.72
C ALA A 146 -2.63 26.01 22.71
N VAL A 147 -2.55 24.76 22.25
CA VAL A 147 -2.73 23.58 23.09
C VAL A 147 -1.37 23.22 23.71
N THR A 148 -1.34 23.09 25.03
CA THR A 148 -0.18 22.60 25.81
C THR A 148 0.05 21.11 25.50
N PRO A 149 1.28 20.63 25.29
CA PRO A 149 1.49 19.25 24.88
C PRO A 149 1.25 18.31 26.08
N ALA A 150 0.45 17.28 25.87
CA ALA A 150 0.31 16.17 26.80
C ALA A 150 0.75 14.87 26.10
N ILE A 151 1.72 14.21 26.75
CA ILE A 151 2.27 12.88 26.50
C ILE A 151 3.31 12.84 25.37
N VAL A 152 4.58 12.86 25.79
CA VAL A 152 5.69 12.32 25.00
C VAL A 152 5.48 10.82 24.90
N ILE A 153 4.97 10.35 23.77
CA ILE A 153 4.97 8.93 23.43
C ILE A 153 6.28 8.68 22.70
N GLU A 154 7.29 8.15 23.41
CA GLU A 154 8.48 7.63 22.76
C GLU A 154 8.08 6.43 21.90
N THR A 155 8.26 6.54 20.59
CA THR A 155 8.07 5.42 19.66
C THR A 155 9.11 4.35 20.00
N SER A 156 8.67 3.17 20.44
CA SER A 156 9.53 2.14 21.07
C SER A 156 10.64 1.56 20.17
N MET A 157 10.66 1.90 18.87
CA MET A 157 11.56 1.29 17.87
C MET A 157 12.28 2.30 16.97
N SER A 158 12.44 3.56 17.38
CA SER A 158 13.19 4.54 16.57
C SER A 158 14.62 4.03 16.29
N GLY A 159 14.94 3.80 15.01
CA GLY A 159 16.26 3.37 14.52
C GLY A 159 16.53 1.86 14.48
N THR A 160 15.57 0.98 14.81
CA THR A 160 15.76 -0.49 14.74
C THR A 160 14.90 -1.09 13.64
N VAL A 161 15.45 -2.04 12.86
CA VAL A 161 14.70 -2.72 11.80
C VAL A 161 13.82 -3.81 12.38
N PRO A 162 12.52 -3.84 12.07
CA PRO A 162 11.61 -4.87 12.58
C PRO A 162 11.87 -6.22 11.92
N ARG A 163 11.71 -7.30 12.69
CA ARG A 163 11.77 -8.68 12.18
C ARG A 163 10.51 -9.02 11.38
N SER A 164 9.38 -8.48 11.81
CA SER A 164 8.08 -8.67 11.16
C SER A 164 7.29 -7.37 11.10
N VAL A 165 6.75 -7.11 9.91
CA VAL A 165 5.84 -5.99 9.63
C VAL A 165 4.53 -6.60 9.16
N LEU A 166 3.46 -6.38 9.91
CA LEU A 166 2.11 -6.82 9.50
C LEU A 166 1.42 -5.70 8.73
N LEU A 167 1.13 -5.93 7.46
CA LEU A 167 0.45 -4.99 6.57
C LEU A 167 -1.06 -5.20 6.61
N ILE A 168 -1.82 -4.16 6.95
CA ILE A 168 -3.28 -4.22 7.15
C ILE A 168 -3.95 -3.01 6.48
N PRO A 169 -5.07 -3.19 5.75
CA PRO A 169 -5.79 -2.08 5.13
C PRO A 169 -6.42 -1.13 6.15
N ALA A 170 -6.23 0.18 5.94
CA ALA A 170 -6.76 1.25 6.78
C ALA A 170 -8.30 1.29 6.84
N ASP A 171 -8.99 0.83 5.81
CA ASP A 171 -10.46 0.78 5.78
C ASP A 171 -11.07 -0.38 6.59
N GLN A 172 -10.23 -1.14 7.31
CA GLN A 172 -10.61 -2.27 8.18
C GLN A 172 -10.16 -2.07 9.64
N PRO A 173 -10.71 -1.08 10.37
CA PRO A 173 -10.24 -0.68 11.71
C PRO A 173 -10.33 -1.80 12.77
N ALA A 174 -11.22 -2.79 12.58
CA ALA A 174 -11.27 -3.95 13.45
C ALA A 174 -10.01 -4.83 13.32
N GLN A 175 -9.47 -4.97 12.11
CA GLN A 175 -8.26 -5.74 11.86
C GLN A 175 -7.01 -4.98 12.31
N VAL A 176 -6.97 -3.66 12.11
CA VAL A 176 -5.87 -2.82 12.63
C VAL A 176 -5.74 -2.99 14.14
N ARG A 177 -6.85 -2.95 14.89
CA ARG A 177 -6.82 -3.21 16.34
C ARG A 177 -6.32 -4.60 16.71
N SER A 178 -6.78 -5.64 16.03
CA SER A 178 -6.29 -7.01 16.28
C SER A 178 -4.80 -7.15 15.95
N ALA A 179 -4.32 -6.45 14.92
CA ALA A 179 -2.92 -6.39 14.55
C ALA A 179 -2.05 -5.75 15.64
N LEU A 180 -2.55 -4.72 16.33
CA LEU A 180 -1.86 -4.09 17.47
C LEU A 180 -1.70 -5.02 18.67
N GLU A 181 -2.54 -6.05 18.80
CA GLU A 181 -2.45 -7.08 19.84
C GLU A 181 -1.61 -8.30 19.42
N SER A 182 -1.18 -8.37 18.15
CA SER A 182 -0.45 -9.52 17.61
C SER A 182 1.00 -9.63 18.13
N VAL A 183 1.78 -10.57 17.60
CA VAL A 183 3.24 -10.64 17.86
C VAL A 183 4.08 -9.85 16.87
N ALA A 184 3.48 -9.10 15.93
CA ALA A 184 4.24 -8.29 14.97
C ALA A 184 5.06 -7.21 15.70
N ASP A 185 6.31 -6.99 15.27
CA ASP A 185 7.16 -5.89 15.77
C ASP A 185 6.58 -4.53 15.35
N VAL A 186 6.09 -4.45 14.11
CA VAL A 186 5.47 -3.26 13.54
C VAL A 186 4.14 -3.62 12.87
N VAL A 187 3.16 -2.73 13.01
CA VAL A 187 1.93 -2.75 12.20
C VAL A 187 2.04 -1.65 11.14
N CYS A 188 1.99 -2.03 9.87
CA CYS A 188 1.94 -1.11 8.75
C CYS A 188 0.49 -0.97 8.26
N ILE A 189 -0.05 0.23 8.32
CA ILE A 189 -1.43 0.53 7.95
C ILE A 189 -1.40 1.02 6.49
N ASP A 190 -2.07 0.27 5.61
CA ASP A 190 -2.08 0.54 4.18
C ASP A 190 -3.21 1.47 3.75
N MET A 191 -2.87 2.50 2.98
CA MET A 191 -3.84 3.38 2.31
C MET A 191 -3.76 3.27 0.78
N ALA A 192 -2.88 2.41 0.25
CA ALA A 192 -2.53 2.37 -1.17
C ALA A 192 -3.04 1.11 -1.89
N ASP A 193 -2.46 -0.05 -1.58
CA ASP A 193 -2.55 -1.26 -2.40
C ASP A 193 -3.66 -2.21 -1.95
N LEU A 194 -3.91 -2.30 -0.65
CA LEU A 194 -4.93 -3.15 -0.04
C LEU A 194 -6.29 -2.44 0.07
N VAL A 195 -6.31 -1.11 -0.09
CA VAL A 195 -7.54 -0.30 -0.04
C VAL A 195 -8.11 -0.10 -1.43
N HIS A 196 -9.35 -0.55 -1.63
CA HIS A 196 -10.06 -0.32 -2.88
C HIS A 196 -10.12 1.19 -3.20
N PRO A 197 -9.92 1.64 -4.46
CA PRO A 197 -9.86 3.06 -4.80
C PRO A 197 -11.03 3.91 -4.27
N ALA A 198 -12.25 3.37 -4.32
CA ALA A 198 -13.45 4.02 -3.80
C ALA A 198 -13.45 4.25 -2.26
N ASN A 199 -12.63 3.51 -1.52
CA ASN A 199 -12.52 3.60 -0.07
C ASN A 199 -11.31 4.40 0.41
N ARG A 200 -10.38 4.81 -0.48
CA ARG A 200 -9.15 5.53 -0.10
C ARG A 200 -9.43 6.82 0.68
N ALA A 201 -10.45 7.58 0.27
CA ALA A 201 -10.88 8.76 1.02
C ALA A 201 -11.31 8.40 2.45
N ALA A 202 -12.12 7.35 2.62
CA ALA A 202 -12.57 6.90 3.94
C ALA A 202 -11.43 6.33 4.80
N ALA A 203 -10.48 5.61 4.19
CA ALA A 203 -9.28 5.10 4.84
C ALA A 203 -8.44 6.23 5.46
N ARG A 204 -8.23 7.34 4.72
CA ARG A 204 -7.52 8.53 5.23
C ARG A 204 -8.18 9.12 6.47
N LEU A 205 -9.52 9.16 6.49
CA LEU A 205 -10.25 9.67 7.65
C LEU A 205 -10.02 8.85 8.92
N MET A 206 -9.86 7.53 8.77
CA MET A 206 -9.62 6.63 9.88
C MET A 206 -8.16 6.67 10.36
N MET A 207 -7.23 7.04 9.48
CA MET A 207 -5.79 6.92 9.70
C MET A 207 -5.32 7.59 11.00
N TRP A 208 -5.75 8.83 11.29
CA TRP A 208 -5.39 9.52 12.53
C TRP A 208 -5.76 8.71 13.78
N GLY A 209 -6.99 8.19 13.83
CA GLY A 209 -7.48 7.43 14.99
C GLY A 209 -6.68 6.14 15.19
N GLU A 210 -6.31 5.48 14.08
CA GLU A 210 -5.51 4.27 14.12
C GLU A 210 -4.05 4.54 14.52
N VAL A 211 -3.41 5.59 13.98
CA VAL A 211 -2.05 6.01 14.41
C VAL A 211 -2.05 6.35 15.90
N THR A 212 -3.06 7.09 16.37
CA THR A 212 -3.15 7.49 17.78
C THR A 212 -3.39 6.31 18.71
N ALA A 213 -4.29 5.40 18.33
CA ALA A 213 -4.54 4.18 19.09
C ALA A 213 -3.26 3.32 19.16
N ALA A 214 -2.54 3.24 18.05
CA ALA A 214 -1.31 2.49 17.93
C ALA A 214 -0.14 3.14 18.68
N ALA A 215 -0.07 4.48 18.74
CA ALA A 215 0.88 5.23 19.55
C ALA A 215 0.73 4.92 21.05
N ARG A 216 -0.50 4.64 21.51
CA ARG A 216 -0.75 4.21 22.90
C ARG A 216 -0.33 2.75 23.16
N SER A 217 0.02 1.99 22.13
CA SER A 217 0.52 0.62 22.24
C SER A 217 2.05 0.62 22.39
N SER A 218 2.62 -0.53 22.76
CA SER A 218 4.08 -0.70 22.79
C SER A 218 4.71 -0.99 21.42
N LYS A 219 3.92 -1.00 20.34
CA LYS A 219 4.35 -1.40 18.99
C LYS A 219 4.75 -0.21 18.12
N GLY A 220 5.65 -0.46 17.17
CA GLY A 220 5.92 0.48 16.09
C GLY A 220 4.77 0.51 15.08
N VAL A 221 4.53 1.67 14.49
CA VAL A 221 3.40 1.92 13.58
C VAL A 221 3.92 2.60 12.33
N TRP A 222 3.68 1.97 11.19
CA TRP A 222 4.04 2.52 9.88
C TRP A 222 2.78 2.78 9.05
N ALA A 223 2.91 3.61 8.02
CA ALA A 223 1.86 3.86 7.04
C ALA A 223 2.37 3.59 5.63
N GLN A 224 1.67 2.78 4.83
CA GLN A 224 1.97 2.63 3.41
C GLN A 224 1.16 3.64 2.61
N ILE A 225 1.85 4.46 1.80
CA ILE A 225 1.30 5.62 1.11
C ILE A 225 1.37 5.44 -0.41
N GLY A 226 0.39 6.00 -1.13
CA GLY A 226 0.32 5.95 -2.58
C GLY A 226 1.08 7.09 -3.23
N VAL A 227 1.71 6.83 -4.39
CA VAL A 227 2.45 7.86 -5.15
C VAL A 227 1.52 8.93 -5.70
N GLU A 228 0.34 8.53 -6.17
CA GLU A 228 -0.64 9.44 -6.78
C GLU A 228 -1.37 10.32 -5.75
N SER A 229 -1.33 9.94 -4.48
CA SER A 229 -2.03 10.61 -3.38
C SER A 229 -1.10 10.98 -2.24
N LEU A 230 0.16 11.25 -2.57
CA LEU A 230 1.22 11.43 -1.59
C LEU A 230 0.87 12.50 -0.56
N GLN A 231 0.36 13.65 -1.02
CA GLN A 231 0.05 14.76 -0.13
C GLN A 231 -1.13 14.43 0.81
N GLU A 232 -2.21 13.86 0.30
CA GLU A 232 -3.37 13.49 1.11
C GLU A 232 -3.06 12.35 2.09
N ASP A 233 -2.22 11.41 1.69
CA ASP A 233 -1.81 10.29 2.54
C ASP A 233 -0.88 10.75 3.67
N LEU A 234 0.07 11.66 3.38
CA LEU A 234 0.93 12.27 4.41
C LEU A 234 0.11 13.15 5.37
N GLU A 235 -0.83 13.92 4.84
CA GLU A 235 -1.79 14.65 5.67
C GLU A 235 -2.56 13.70 6.58
N ALA A 236 -2.97 12.53 6.11
CA ALA A 236 -3.72 11.58 6.92
C ALA A 236 -2.88 10.87 8.00
N CYS A 237 -1.62 10.54 7.73
CA CYS A 237 -0.83 9.64 8.58
C CYS A 237 0.23 10.31 9.46
N VAL A 238 0.79 11.47 9.08
CA VAL A 238 1.91 12.08 9.81
C VAL A 238 1.42 12.74 11.10
N TRP A 239 1.50 12.00 12.19
CA TRP A 239 0.98 12.37 13.50
C TRP A 239 1.87 11.80 14.61
N PRO A 240 1.80 12.33 15.85
CA PRO A 240 2.55 11.80 16.98
C PRO A 240 2.33 10.28 17.14
N GLY A 241 3.42 9.51 17.08
CA GLY A 241 3.42 8.05 17.18
C GLY A 241 3.63 7.30 15.86
N LEU A 242 3.56 7.97 14.70
CA LEU A 242 3.97 7.37 13.43
C LEU A 242 5.50 7.19 13.41
N GLY A 243 5.97 5.97 13.14
CA GLY A 243 7.39 5.64 13.11
C GLY A 243 8.02 5.72 11.72
N ALA A 244 7.29 5.33 10.66
CA ALA A 244 7.79 5.39 9.30
C ALA A 244 6.67 5.44 8.26
N VAL A 245 7.01 5.90 7.06
CA VAL A 245 6.18 5.71 5.86
C VAL A 245 6.82 4.70 4.91
N VAL A 246 6.03 3.83 4.31
CA VAL A 246 6.43 2.93 3.23
C VAL A 246 5.99 3.57 1.92
N ALA A 247 6.94 3.95 1.06
CA ALA A 247 6.69 4.68 -0.17
C ALA A 247 7.28 3.99 -1.39
N HIS A 248 6.49 3.92 -2.46
CA HIS A 248 6.87 3.34 -3.75
C HIS A 248 7.55 4.40 -4.62
N VAL A 249 8.81 4.67 -4.33
CA VAL A 249 9.61 5.71 -5.01
C VAL A 249 10.77 5.08 -5.78
N ASP A 250 11.05 5.63 -6.96
CA ASP A 250 12.00 5.05 -7.92
C ASP A 250 13.20 5.96 -8.23
N SER A 251 13.35 7.06 -7.50
CA SER A 251 14.43 8.03 -7.70
C SER A 251 14.85 8.73 -6.42
N ALA A 252 16.11 9.18 -6.40
CA ALA A 252 16.67 9.95 -5.30
C ALA A 252 15.95 11.31 -5.11
N GLU A 253 15.48 11.91 -6.20
CA GLU A 253 14.68 13.14 -6.20
C GLU A 253 13.35 12.93 -5.48
N ALA A 254 12.65 11.82 -5.74
CA ALA A 254 11.41 11.49 -5.08
C ALA A 254 11.60 11.27 -3.56
N VAL A 255 12.69 10.59 -3.16
CA VAL A 255 13.02 10.41 -1.73
C VAL A 255 13.30 11.76 -1.05
N ARG A 256 14.04 12.67 -1.68
CA ARG A 256 14.29 14.01 -1.12
C ARG A 256 13.01 14.84 -1.03
N GLY A 257 12.14 14.77 -2.02
CA GLY A 257 10.83 15.42 -1.96
C GLY A 257 9.95 14.88 -0.83
N LEU A 258 10.01 13.57 -0.57
CA LEU A 258 9.32 12.95 0.56
C LEU A 258 9.89 13.39 1.91
N ASP A 259 11.22 13.50 2.02
CA ASP A 259 11.90 14.04 3.22
C ASP A 259 11.40 15.46 3.55
N ASP A 260 11.40 16.36 2.56
CA ASP A 260 10.93 17.74 2.70
C ASP A 260 9.44 17.79 3.11
N ALA A 261 8.60 16.95 2.50
CA ALA A 261 7.17 16.88 2.82
C ALA A 261 6.92 16.35 4.23
N LEU A 262 7.65 15.33 4.67
CA LEU A 262 7.60 14.82 6.04
C LEU A 262 8.01 15.90 7.03
N ALA A 263 9.12 16.61 6.77
CA ALA A 263 9.59 17.69 7.64
C ALA A 263 8.57 18.83 7.79
N ALA A 264 7.83 19.15 6.72
CA ALA A 264 6.76 20.15 6.78
C ALA A 264 5.62 19.71 7.70
N TRP A 265 5.12 18.47 7.55
CA TRP A 265 4.03 17.94 8.37
C TRP A 265 4.44 17.71 9.83
N GLU A 266 5.66 17.24 10.07
CA GLU A 266 6.22 17.10 11.42
C GLU A 266 6.22 18.44 12.15
N LYS A 267 6.67 19.50 11.47
CA LYS A 267 6.68 20.86 12.02
C LYS A 267 5.27 21.39 12.24
N GLU A 268 4.36 21.16 11.31
CA GLU A 268 2.98 21.63 11.42
C GLU A 268 2.24 21.00 12.61
N ARG A 269 2.57 19.74 12.94
CA ARG A 269 1.87 18.94 13.96
C ARG A 269 2.68 18.69 15.22
N ASP A 270 3.80 19.40 15.38
CA ASP A 270 4.71 19.31 16.53
C ASP A 270 5.17 17.86 16.82
N VAL A 271 5.38 17.07 15.75
CA VAL A 271 5.88 15.70 15.85
C VAL A 271 7.36 15.76 16.22
N GLN A 272 7.68 15.38 17.45
CA GLN A 272 9.04 15.48 18.00
C GLN A 272 9.99 14.41 17.44
N SER A 273 9.46 13.25 17.05
CA SER A 273 10.23 12.13 16.50
C SER A 273 10.30 12.22 14.98
N GLN A 274 11.50 12.09 14.43
CA GLN A 274 11.70 12.01 12.99
C GLN A 274 11.02 10.74 12.43
N VAL A 275 10.07 10.92 11.51
CA VAL A 275 9.42 9.84 10.74
C VAL A 275 10.41 9.32 9.70
N SER A 276 10.66 8.01 9.75
CA SER A 276 11.55 7.31 8.83
C SER A 276 10.90 7.02 7.47
N ILE A 277 11.72 6.72 6.47
CA ILE A 277 11.29 6.29 5.14
C ILE A 277 11.69 4.84 4.92
N VAL A 278 10.73 4.00 4.53
CA VAL A 278 10.97 2.67 3.99
C VAL A 278 10.71 2.74 2.48
N VAL A 279 11.75 2.52 1.69
CA VAL A 279 11.64 2.60 0.23
C VAL A 279 11.18 1.25 -0.31
N ALA A 280 9.98 1.21 -0.89
CA ALA A 280 9.51 0.04 -1.62
C ALA A 280 10.17 0.03 -3.01
N LEU A 281 11.06 -0.95 -3.23
CA LEU A 281 11.78 -1.16 -4.49
C LEU A 281 11.10 -2.27 -5.27
N ASP A 282 10.16 -1.88 -6.13
CA ASP A 282 9.29 -2.79 -6.86
C ASP A 282 9.12 -2.44 -8.34
N THR A 283 9.87 -1.45 -8.85
CA THR A 283 9.86 -1.11 -10.28
C THR A 283 11.22 -1.37 -10.91
N ALA A 284 11.23 -1.59 -12.23
CA ALA A 284 12.48 -1.67 -12.98
C ALA A 284 13.32 -0.39 -12.81
N ALA A 285 12.69 0.80 -12.79
CA ALA A 285 13.39 2.06 -12.56
C ALA A 285 14.09 2.08 -11.18
N ALA A 286 13.38 1.67 -10.12
CA ALA A 286 13.92 1.57 -8.77
C ALA A 286 15.09 0.57 -8.67
N VAL A 287 15.05 -0.53 -9.43
CA VAL A 287 16.17 -1.49 -9.54
C VAL A 287 17.42 -0.84 -10.13
N TRP A 288 17.27 0.06 -11.11
CA TRP A 288 18.40 0.75 -11.74
C TRP A 288 18.99 1.85 -10.85
N SER A 289 18.15 2.57 -10.10
CA SER A 289 18.51 3.72 -9.26
C SER A 289 18.71 3.37 -7.78
N VAL A 290 18.66 2.09 -7.40
CA VAL A 290 18.64 1.64 -5.99
C VAL A 290 19.68 2.34 -5.12
N ARG A 291 20.91 2.47 -5.60
CA ARG A 291 22.01 3.06 -4.86
C ARG A 291 21.73 4.53 -4.55
N GLU A 292 21.44 5.33 -5.58
CA GLU A 292 21.19 6.76 -5.42
C GLU A 292 19.93 7.01 -4.58
N THR A 293 18.90 6.19 -4.76
CA THR A 293 17.62 6.28 -4.05
C THR A 293 17.78 6.01 -2.55
N LEU A 294 18.51 4.95 -2.16
CA LEU A 294 18.65 4.56 -0.76
C LEU A 294 19.55 5.51 0.06
N VAL A 295 20.51 6.18 -0.57
CA VAL A 295 21.38 7.16 0.12
C VAL A 295 20.86 8.60 0.06
N ALA A 296 19.69 8.82 -0.56
CA ALA A 296 19.16 10.15 -0.85
C ALA A 296 18.75 10.95 0.39
N SER A 297 18.42 10.28 1.49
CA SER A 297 18.01 10.89 2.75
C SER A 297 18.50 10.08 3.96
N PRO A 298 18.92 10.72 5.06
CA PRO A 298 19.23 10.04 6.31
C PRO A 298 18.00 9.41 6.98
N ARG A 299 16.78 9.75 6.53
CA ARG A 299 15.53 9.13 7.02
C ARG A 299 15.33 7.72 6.50
N VAL A 300 16.06 7.29 5.46
CA VAL A 300 15.90 5.95 4.88
C VAL A 300 16.30 4.90 5.92
N LEU A 301 15.30 4.20 6.44
CA LEU A 301 15.45 3.18 7.47
C LEU A 301 15.70 1.80 6.86
N ALA A 302 14.98 1.46 5.79
CA ALA A 302 15.04 0.15 5.17
C ALA A 302 14.56 0.19 3.70
N ALA A 303 14.90 -0.85 2.95
CA ALA A 303 14.35 -1.12 1.63
C ALA A 303 13.37 -2.31 1.71
N ALA A 304 12.12 -2.12 1.28
CA ALA A 304 11.16 -3.21 1.12
C ALA A 304 11.25 -3.78 -0.30
N VAL A 305 11.49 -5.08 -0.43
CA VAL A 305 11.76 -5.73 -1.72
C VAL A 305 10.61 -6.65 -2.10
N GLY A 306 9.92 -6.31 -3.20
CA GLY A 306 8.88 -7.16 -3.80
C GLY A 306 9.46 -8.26 -4.67
N GLY A 307 8.76 -9.39 -4.79
CA GLY A 307 9.13 -10.48 -5.70
C GLY A 307 8.47 -10.36 -7.08
N GLN A 308 7.14 -10.23 -7.11
CA GLN A 308 6.35 -10.26 -8.35
C GLN A 308 6.16 -8.89 -9.00
N ASP A 309 6.17 -7.82 -8.20
CA ASP A 309 5.91 -6.45 -8.68
C ASP A 309 7.04 -5.91 -9.58
N LEU A 310 8.26 -6.44 -9.40
CA LEU A 310 9.47 -5.99 -10.11
C LEU A 310 9.37 -6.11 -11.64
N LEU A 311 8.51 -7.01 -12.14
CA LEU A 311 8.22 -7.18 -13.56
C LEU A 311 6.74 -7.45 -13.79
N HIS A 312 5.99 -6.41 -14.18
CA HIS A 312 4.74 -6.60 -14.91
C HIS A 312 5.04 -7.10 -16.34
N LEU A 313 5.28 -8.40 -16.49
CA LEU A 313 5.33 -9.03 -17.81
C LEU A 313 3.90 -9.21 -18.35
N PRO A 314 3.64 -8.92 -19.64
CA PRO A 314 2.40 -9.34 -20.28
C PRO A 314 2.24 -10.86 -20.14
N GLU A 315 1.04 -11.32 -19.78
CA GLU A 315 0.70 -12.75 -19.55
C GLU A 315 1.10 -13.70 -20.71
N THR A 316 1.35 -13.14 -21.90
CA THR A 316 1.67 -13.86 -23.14
C THR A 316 3.13 -14.27 -23.28
N ILE A 317 4.03 -13.80 -22.41
CA ILE A 317 5.46 -14.11 -22.49
C ILE A 317 5.79 -15.15 -21.42
N SER A 318 5.81 -16.43 -21.79
CA SER A 318 6.47 -17.46 -20.97
C SER A 318 7.99 -17.29 -21.12
N PRO A 319 8.72 -16.80 -20.11
CA PRO A 319 10.15 -16.63 -20.26
C PRO A 319 10.78 -18.02 -20.29
N ARG A 320 11.34 -18.40 -21.43
CA ARG A 320 12.27 -19.53 -21.49
C ARG A 320 13.56 -19.06 -20.80
N GLN A 321 13.61 -19.13 -19.46
CA GLN A 321 14.67 -18.47 -18.67
C GLN A 321 15.64 -19.48 -18.06
N LEU A 322 16.88 -19.44 -18.56
CA LEU A 322 18.06 -20.04 -17.91
C LEU A 322 18.50 -19.26 -16.65
N PHE A 323 17.94 -18.06 -16.44
CA PHE A 323 18.17 -17.17 -15.31
C PHE A 323 16.84 -16.44 -15.04
N SER A 324 16.29 -16.49 -13.81
CA SER A 324 15.04 -15.77 -13.57
C SER A 324 15.32 -14.27 -13.51
N ALA A 325 14.52 -13.46 -14.21
CA ALA A 325 14.70 -12.01 -14.15
C ALA A 325 14.49 -11.45 -12.73
N GLN A 326 13.68 -12.15 -11.92
CA GLN A 326 13.49 -11.87 -10.50
C GLN A 326 14.80 -11.99 -9.69
N GLU A 327 15.56 -13.07 -9.85
CA GLU A 327 16.86 -13.24 -9.17
C GLU A 327 17.85 -12.13 -9.54
N TYR A 328 17.87 -11.71 -10.80
CA TYR A 328 18.73 -10.58 -11.23
C TYR A 328 18.37 -9.28 -10.50
N MET A 329 17.08 -8.93 -10.48
CA MET A 329 16.61 -7.69 -9.86
C MET A 329 16.83 -7.70 -8.35
N GLN A 330 16.51 -8.82 -7.69
CA GLN A 330 16.78 -9.01 -6.26
C GLN A 330 18.27 -8.91 -5.95
N GLY A 331 19.13 -9.55 -6.74
CA GLY A 331 20.58 -9.48 -6.58
C GLY A 331 21.12 -8.04 -6.74
N ARG A 332 20.55 -7.27 -7.67
CA ARG A 332 20.92 -5.86 -7.84
C ARG A 332 20.46 -4.97 -6.69
N ILE A 333 19.22 -5.17 -6.22
CA ILE A 333 18.72 -4.48 -5.04
C ILE A 333 19.59 -4.79 -3.83
N ALA A 334 19.92 -6.07 -3.61
CA ALA A 334 20.79 -6.50 -2.54
C ALA A 334 22.17 -5.85 -2.61
N ALA A 335 22.82 -5.83 -3.78
CA ALA A 335 24.10 -5.17 -3.95
C ALA A 335 24.02 -3.66 -3.63
N GLY A 336 22.98 -2.97 -4.12
CA GLY A 336 22.78 -1.54 -3.85
C GLY A 336 22.48 -1.22 -2.38
N ALA A 337 21.65 -2.05 -1.73
CA ALA A 337 21.32 -1.91 -0.31
C ALA A 337 22.53 -2.16 0.59
N ILE A 338 23.34 -3.18 0.28
CA ILE A 338 24.62 -3.45 0.97
C ILE A 338 25.58 -2.27 0.80
N GLU A 339 25.73 -1.74 -0.41
CA GLU A 339 26.59 -0.57 -0.65
C GLU A 339 26.10 0.66 0.13
N ALA A 340 24.79 0.88 0.18
CA ALA A 340 24.17 1.98 0.91
C ALA A 340 24.19 1.78 2.44
N GLY A 341 24.51 0.58 2.93
CA GLY A 341 24.37 0.23 4.34
C GLY A 341 22.91 0.22 4.83
N VAL A 342 21.95 0.03 3.91
CA VAL A 342 20.52 0.05 4.20
C VAL A 342 20.00 -1.39 4.32
N PRO A 343 19.30 -1.72 5.41
CA PRO A 343 18.76 -3.06 5.64
C PRO A 343 17.57 -3.36 4.71
N MET A 344 17.39 -4.63 4.36
CA MET A 344 16.31 -5.08 3.48
C MET A 344 15.21 -5.83 4.23
N LEU A 345 13.96 -5.58 3.84
CA LEU A 345 12.76 -6.30 4.27
C LEU A 345 12.17 -7.04 3.07
N GLY A 346 11.99 -8.36 3.19
CA GLY A 346 11.36 -9.17 2.13
C GLY A 346 9.83 -9.10 2.23
N LYS A 347 9.09 -9.42 1.18
CA LYS A 347 7.63 -9.62 1.25
C LYS A 347 7.31 -11.13 1.30
N ILE A 348 6.47 -11.57 2.24
CA ILE A 348 6.01 -12.96 2.36
C ILE A 348 4.48 -13.03 2.35
N GLY A 349 3.92 -13.70 1.33
CA GLY A 349 2.49 -13.97 1.21
C GLY A 349 1.62 -12.74 0.92
N THR A 350 2.22 -11.60 0.57
CA THR A 350 1.51 -10.36 0.23
C THR A 350 0.73 -10.48 -1.09
N ASP A 351 1.11 -11.44 -1.94
CA ASP A 351 0.44 -11.84 -3.18
C ASP A 351 -0.74 -12.81 -2.94
N ILE A 352 -0.97 -13.24 -1.70
CA ILE A 352 -2.03 -14.18 -1.33
C ILE A 352 -3.12 -13.43 -0.58
N ALA A 353 -4.37 -13.59 -1.03
CA ALA A 353 -5.54 -12.99 -0.41
C ALA A 353 -5.61 -13.32 1.08
N LEU A 354 -5.98 -12.32 1.89
CA LEU A 354 -6.01 -12.43 3.35
C LEU A 354 -6.85 -13.64 3.81
N GLY A 355 -6.29 -14.47 4.69
CA GLY A 355 -6.96 -15.67 5.21
C GLY A 355 -6.85 -16.91 4.32
N HIS A 356 -6.27 -16.80 3.12
CA HIS A 356 -6.09 -17.93 2.18
C HIS A 356 -4.67 -18.49 2.15
N LEU A 357 -3.78 -18.11 3.07
CA LEU A 357 -2.38 -18.53 3.06
C LEU A 357 -2.22 -20.05 3.21
N ALA A 358 -2.97 -20.67 4.13
CA ALA A 358 -3.01 -22.14 4.28
C ALA A 358 -3.56 -22.87 3.04
N GLU A 359 -4.53 -22.28 2.33
CA GLU A 359 -5.07 -22.87 1.10
C GLU A 359 -4.03 -22.82 -0.04
N ALA A 360 -3.34 -21.69 -0.17
CA ALA A 360 -2.32 -21.48 -1.19
C ALA A 360 -1.04 -22.32 -0.94
N LEU A 361 -0.62 -22.45 0.32
CA LEU A 361 0.63 -23.13 0.68
C LEU A 361 0.45 -24.59 1.10
N GLY A 362 -0.80 -25.03 1.31
CA GLY A 362 -1.16 -26.40 1.67
C GLY A 362 -0.84 -26.78 3.11
N THR A 363 -0.84 -28.10 3.39
CA THR A 363 -0.78 -28.67 4.74
C THR A 363 0.52 -28.43 5.52
N ILE A 364 1.54 -27.85 4.89
CA ILE A 364 2.85 -27.57 5.49
C ILE A 364 3.19 -26.06 5.46
N VAL A 365 2.16 -25.21 5.58
CA VAL A 365 2.26 -23.75 5.52
C VAL A 365 3.32 -23.19 6.48
N ASP A 366 3.31 -23.60 7.75
CA ASP A 366 4.28 -23.14 8.75
C ASP A 366 5.73 -23.43 8.35
N THR A 367 5.99 -24.67 7.90
CA THR A 367 7.32 -25.10 7.45
C THR A 367 7.77 -24.33 6.21
N ARG A 368 6.86 -24.04 5.28
CA ARG A 368 7.17 -23.29 4.06
C ARG A 368 7.49 -21.83 4.37
N ILE A 369 6.69 -21.17 5.20
CA ILE A 369 6.93 -19.79 5.62
C ILE A 369 8.24 -19.69 6.40
N PHE A 370 8.48 -20.60 7.34
CA PHE A 370 9.71 -20.60 8.12
C PHE A 370 10.94 -20.82 7.24
N ARG A 371 10.90 -21.76 6.29
CA ARG A 371 11.98 -21.95 5.32
C ARG A 371 12.19 -20.70 4.46
N ALA A 372 11.12 -20.06 3.97
CA ALA A 372 11.23 -18.84 3.18
C ALA A 372 11.89 -17.71 3.99
N ALA A 373 11.51 -17.52 5.25
CA ALA A 373 12.13 -16.54 6.14
C ALA A 373 13.61 -16.87 6.43
N GLN A 374 13.97 -18.15 6.59
CA GLN A 374 15.37 -18.57 6.74
C GLN A 374 16.20 -18.33 5.47
N THR A 375 15.67 -18.63 4.29
CA THR A 375 16.32 -18.34 3.02
C THR A 375 16.54 -16.83 2.87
N ALA A 376 15.50 -16.02 3.08
CA ALA A 376 15.61 -14.57 3.02
C ALA A 376 16.68 -14.04 3.99
N ARG A 377 16.74 -14.56 5.22
CA ARG A 377 17.83 -14.22 6.15
C ARG A 377 19.21 -14.59 5.59
N GLY A 378 19.35 -15.76 4.98
CA GLY A 378 20.58 -16.20 4.31
C GLY A 378 20.99 -15.27 3.16
N ASP A 379 20.01 -14.68 2.48
CA ASP A 379 20.20 -13.72 1.38
C ASP A 379 20.44 -12.28 1.86
N GLY A 380 20.55 -12.05 3.17
CA GLY A 380 20.86 -10.75 3.77
C GLY A 380 19.65 -9.89 4.14
N PHE A 381 18.44 -10.44 4.11
CA PHE A 381 17.25 -9.76 4.64
C PHE A 381 17.23 -9.74 6.16
N HIS A 382 16.69 -8.66 6.72
CA HIS A 382 16.66 -8.38 8.16
C HIS A 382 15.28 -8.60 8.78
N GLY A 383 14.24 -8.67 7.94
CA GLY A 383 12.87 -8.88 8.36
C GLY A 383 11.97 -9.14 7.15
N ALA A 384 10.67 -9.28 7.42
CA ALA A 384 9.69 -9.46 6.37
C ALA A 384 8.39 -8.68 6.62
N VAL A 385 7.80 -8.20 5.53
CA VAL A 385 6.44 -7.67 5.43
C VAL A 385 5.49 -8.79 5.04
N THR A 386 4.38 -8.91 5.74
CA THR A 386 3.34 -9.92 5.45
C THR A 386 1.95 -9.37 5.73
N THR A 387 0.94 -9.86 5.03
CA THR A 387 -0.47 -9.60 5.33
C THR A 387 -1.06 -10.64 6.28
N HIS A 388 -0.33 -11.72 6.62
CA HIS A 388 -0.88 -12.88 7.32
C HIS A 388 -0.32 -13.04 8.74
N LEU A 389 -1.22 -13.13 9.72
CA LEU A 389 -0.86 -13.28 11.14
C LEU A 389 -0.05 -14.55 11.44
N GLU A 390 -0.36 -15.65 10.75
CA GLU A 390 0.33 -16.94 10.94
C GLU A 390 1.82 -16.89 10.55
N ALA A 391 2.20 -15.98 9.66
CA ALA A 391 3.60 -15.82 9.24
C ALA A 391 4.48 -15.12 10.29
N LEU A 392 3.89 -14.39 11.24
CA LEU A 392 4.62 -13.53 12.17
C LEU A 392 5.56 -14.31 13.09
N SER A 393 5.09 -15.43 13.64
CA SER A 393 5.90 -16.26 14.55
C SER A 393 7.13 -16.83 13.84
N ALA A 394 6.94 -17.30 12.60
CA ALA A 394 8.02 -17.80 11.76
C ALA A 394 9.04 -16.71 11.44
N CYS A 395 8.58 -15.50 11.07
CA CYS A 395 9.45 -14.35 10.81
C CYS A 395 10.24 -13.94 12.07
N ASN A 396 9.56 -13.75 13.19
CA ASN A 396 10.19 -13.36 14.46
C ASN A 396 11.22 -14.37 14.99
N THR A 397 11.04 -15.64 14.65
CA THR A 397 11.98 -16.72 14.98
C THR A 397 13.16 -16.74 14.00
N ALA A 398 12.91 -16.52 12.71
CA ALA A 398 13.94 -16.57 11.68
C ALA A 398 14.88 -15.36 11.75
N PHE A 399 14.37 -14.16 11.98
CA PHE A 399 15.14 -12.92 11.98
C PHE A 399 15.54 -12.48 13.40
N PRO A 400 16.83 -12.20 13.67
CA PRO A 400 17.25 -11.62 14.94
C PRO A 400 16.94 -10.12 15.00
N LEU A 401 16.67 -9.59 16.19
CA LEU A 401 16.62 -8.13 16.39
C LEU A 401 17.99 -7.56 16.02
N SER A 402 18.03 -6.70 15.01
CA SER A 402 19.24 -6.04 14.54
C SER A 402 19.02 -4.53 14.56
N VAL A 403 19.92 -3.81 15.22
CA VAL A 403 20.05 -2.35 15.12
C VAL A 403 21.14 -2.11 14.08
N PRO A 404 20.82 -1.84 12.81
CA PRO A 404 21.85 -1.43 11.87
C PRO A 404 22.31 -0.01 12.24
N MET A 405 23.62 0.15 12.44
CA MET A 405 24.20 1.50 12.33
C MET A 405 24.21 1.87 10.85
N LEU A 406 23.52 2.96 10.49
CA LEU A 406 23.76 3.66 9.23
C LEU A 406 25.25 3.97 9.18
N THR A 407 26.00 3.20 8.39
CA THR A 407 27.43 3.37 8.28
C THR A 407 27.65 4.36 7.14
N PRO A 408 28.22 5.55 7.38
CA PRO A 408 28.57 6.46 6.30
C PRO A 408 29.44 5.71 5.29
N LEU A 409 29.21 5.92 3.99
CA LEU A 409 30.04 5.39 2.91
C LEU A 409 31.53 5.61 3.25
N GLN A 410 32.20 4.59 3.78
CA GLN A 410 33.64 4.54 3.82
C GLN A 410 34.09 4.00 2.46
N PRO A 411 35.11 4.60 1.81
CA PRO A 411 35.73 3.97 0.67
C PRO A 411 36.12 2.54 1.09
N PRO A 412 35.87 1.52 0.25
CA PRO A 412 36.15 0.15 0.63
C PRO A 412 37.60 0.06 1.09
N ALA A 413 37.82 -0.59 2.24
CA ALA A 413 39.18 -0.97 2.61
C ALA A 413 39.79 -1.70 1.42
N PRO A 414 41.06 -1.44 1.04
CA PRO A 414 41.68 -2.12 -0.09
C PRO A 414 41.55 -3.62 0.16
N LEU A 415 40.75 -4.30 -0.69
CA LEU A 415 40.56 -5.74 -0.57
C LEU A 415 41.94 -6.38 -0.62
N ALA A 416 42.30 -7.15 0.40
CA ALA A 416 43.36 -8.11 0.24
C ALA A 416 42.99 -8.99 -0.96
N ALA A 417 43.88 -9.07 -1.94
CA ALA A 417 43.65 -9.82 -3.16
C ALA A 417 43.52 -11.32 -2.85
N HIS A 418 42.35 -11.73 -2.40
CA HIS A 418 41.96 -13.12 -2.38
C HIS A 418 41.48 -13.45 -3.78
N LEU A 419 42.29 -14.24 -4.48
CA LEU A 419 41.95 -14.81 -5.77
C LEU A 419 40.80 -15.79 -5.55
N GLN A 420 39.57 -15.29 -5.55
CA GLN A 420 38.37 -16.11 -5.69
C GLN A 420 38.15 -16.31 -7.18
N PRO A 421 38.45 -17.49 -7.75
CA PRO A 421 38.10 -17.74 -9.14
C PRO A 421 36.58 -17.72 -9.24
N VAL A 422 36.05 -16.65 -9.84
CA VAL A 422 34.67 -16.63 -10.32
C VAL A 422 34.63 -17.60 -11.49
N VAL A 423 34.36 -18.86 -11.20
CA VAL A 423 33.90 -19.83 -12.20
C VAL A 423 32.38 -19.78 -12.12
N PRO A 424 31.67 -19.17 -13.09
CA PRO A 424 30.23 -19.31 -13.16
C PRO A 424 29.92 -20.81 -13.16
N SER A 425 28.94 -21.24 -12.37
CA SER A 425 28.51 -22.63 -12.20
C SER A 425 28.12 -23.36 -13.51
N HIS A 426 28.13 -22.67 -14.65
CA HIS A 426 28.04 -23.24 -15.99
C HIS A 426 29.35 -23.82 -16.56
N PHE A 427 30.51 -23.62 -15.91
CA PHE A 427 31.78 -24.18 -16.37
C PHE A 427 32.17 -25.49 -15.66
N GLU A 428 31.47 -25.91 -14.60
CA GLU A 428 31.64 -27.22 -13.97
C GLU A 428 30.64 -28.25 -14.51
N LEU A 429 30.80 -28.63 -15.78
CA LEU A 429 30.29 -29.91 -16.29
C LEU A 429 31.33 -30.56 -17.18
N ALA A 430 32.43 -31.00 -16.56
CA ALA A 430 33.27 -32.09 -17.07
C ALA A 430 34.17 -32.63 -15.95
N GLN A 431 33.58 -33.21 -14.90
CA GLN A 431 34.33 -34.18 -14.10
C GLN A 431 34.02 -35.58 -14.61
N ILE A 432 35.08 -36.20 -15.08
CA ILE A 432 35.21 -37.51 -15.72
C ILE A 432 34.66 -38.59 -14.78
N ALA A 433 33.60 -39.27 -15.18
CA ALA A 433 33.32 -40.62 -14.68
C ALA A 433 34.16 -41.62 -15.52
N PRO A 434 34.80 -42.63 -14.91
CA PRO A 434 35.58 -43.61 -15.65
C PRO A 434 34.67 -44.37 -16.63
N GLN A 435 35.01 -44.31 -17.91
CA GLN A 435 34.30 -45.01 -18.97
C GLN A 435 34.32 -46.52 -18.69
N THR A 436 33.16 -47.10 -18.40
CA THR A 436 32.92 -48.51 -18.70
C THR A 436 32.71 -48.62 -20.21
N THR A 437 33.63 -49.31 -20.88
CA THR A 437 33.58 -49.64 -22.31
C THR A 437 32.23 -50.24 -22.71
N PRO A 438 31.50 -49.64 -23.67
CA PRO A 438 30.45 -50.34 -24.38
C PRO A 438 31.00 -50.95 -25.67
N THR A 439 30.71 -52.23 -25.86
CA THR A 439 30.82 -53.01 -27.10
C THR A 439 30.11 -52.30 -28.26
N PRO A 440 30.64 -52.30 -29.51
CA PRO A 440 29.97 -51.65 -30.62
C PRO A 440 28.78 -52.50 -31.08
N SER A 441 27.56 -52.01 -30.90
CA SER A 441 26.36 -52.53 -31.57
C SER A 441 25.84 -51.48 -32.54
N ALA A 442 25.53 -51.93 -33.76
CA ALA A 442 25.24 -51.13 -34.94
C ALA A 442 24.02 -50.21 -34.75
N TYR A 443 24.18 -48.94 -35.14
CA TYR A 443 23.09 -47.98 -35.26
C TYR A 443 22.36 -48.15 -36.60
N ASN A 444 21.06 -48.44 -36.55
CA ASN A 444 20.15 -48.25 -37.68
C ASN A 444 19.64 -46.80 -37.69
N PRO A 445 19.68 -46.08 -38.82
CA PRO A 445 19.12 -44.74 -38.92
C PRO A 445 17.60 -44.79 -39.04
N VAL A 446 16.89 -44.10 -38.14
CA VAL A 446 15.47 -43.78 -38.30
C VAL A 446 15.36 -42.43 -39.01
N VAL A 447 14.78 -42.44 -40.21
CA VAL A 447 14.49 -41.26 -41.03
C VAL A 447 13.06 -40.79 -40.71
N PRO A 448 12.83 -39.53 -40.30
CA PRO A 448 11.48 -38.98 -40.25
C PRO A 448 11.06 -38.53 -41.66
N SER A 449 10.04 -39.19 -42.22
CA SER A 449 9.34 -38.74 -43.43
C SER A 449 8.30 -37.67 -43.10
N HIS A 450 8.11 -36.75 -44.06
CA HIS A 450 7.02 -35.77 -44.21
C HIS A 450 7.24 -34.36 -43.63
N PHE A 451 7.76 -33.47 -44.48
CA PHE A 451 7.07 -32.22 -44.86
C PHE A 451 7.54 -31.82 -46.29
N ASP A 452 6.63 -31.94 -47.27
CA ASP A 452 6.84 -31.54 -48.67
C ASP A 452 6.78 -30.01 -48.81
N VAL A 453 7.94 -29.34 -48.81
CA VAL A 453 8.05 -27.94 -49.25
C VAL A 453 9.27 -27.79 -50.17
N LYS A 454 9.03 -27.47 -51.44
CA LYS A 454 10.10 -27.16 -52.41
C LYS A 454 10.78 -25.83 -52.03
N PRO A 455 12.12 -25.74 -51.98
CA PRO A 455 12.81 -24.49 -51.67
C PRO A 455 12.63 -23.45 -52.77
N GLN A 456 12.22 -22.24 -52.38
CA GLN A 456 12.17 -21.07 -53.26
C GLN A 456 13.58 -20.48 -53.43
N THR A 457 13.97 -20.20 -54.67
CA THR A 457 15.25 -19.57 -55.03
C THR A 457 15.28 -18.09 -54.66
N MET A 458 16.37 -17.66 -54.00
CA MET A 458 16.59 -16.26 -53.60
C MET A 458 17.11 -15.41 -54.79
N PRO A 459 16.63 -14.18 -54.99
CA PRO A 459 17.19 -13.27 -56.01
C PRO A 459 18.53 -12.63 -55.55
N PRO A 460 19.41 -12.21 -56.49
CA PRO A 460 20.77 -11.76 -56.17
C PRO A 460 20.83 -10.36 -55.51
N VAL A 461 21.79 -10.21 -54.59
CA VAL A 461 22.09 -8.96 -53.84
C VAL A 461 23.01 -8.05 -54.67
N PRO A 462 22.75 -6.74 -54.81
CA PRO A 462 23.62 -5.82 -55.54
C PRO A 462 24.83 -5.34 -54.72
N GLU A 463 26.01 -5.36 -55.35
CA GLU A 463 27.28 -4.82 -54.84
C GLU A 463 27.31 -3.29 -54.88
N ARG A 464 27.70 -2.66 -53.75
CA ARG A 464 28.62 -1.49 -53.60
C ARG A 464 28.32 -0.71 -52.31
N SER A 465 29.17 -0.82 -51.31
CA SER A 465 29.23 0.12 -50.17
C SER A 465 30.27 1.22 -50.44
N ARG A 466 29.84 2.48 -50.35
CA ARG A 466 30.74 3.66 -50.31
C ARG A 466 31.17 3.93 -48.86
N PRO A 467 32.42 4.37 -48.61
CA PRO A 467 32.87 4.72 -47.26
C PRO A 467 32.32 6.10 -46.83
N VAL A 468 31.78 6.18 -45.61
CA VAL A 468 31.40 7.44 -44.96
C VAL A 468 32.57 7.93 -44.10
N ALA A 469 32.96 9.19 -44.29
CA ALA A 469 34.07 9.85 -43.61
C ALA A 469 33.74 10.18 -42.13
N ALA A 470 34.73 10.01 -41.24
CA ALA A 470 34.67 10.41 -39.84
C ALA A 470 35.01 11.91 -39.67
N PRO A 471 34.34 12.66 -38.77
CA PRO A 471 34.73 14.03 -38.45
C PRO A 471 35.92 14.07 -37.48
N ARG A 472 36.84 15.00 -37.76
CA ARG A 472 38.05 15.30 -36.97
C ARG A 472 37.69 16.01 -35.67
N GLY A 473 38.31 15.57 -34.56
CA GLY A 473 38.59 16.45 -33.41
C GLY A 473 38.31 15.86 -32.04
N LEU A 474 39.22 15.04 -31.50
CA LEU A 474 39.49 14.96 -30.06
C LEU A 474 40.89 14.40 -29.82
N LYS A 475 41.64 15.10 -28.97
CA LYS A 475 43.07 14.91 -28.69
C LYS A 475 43.32 13.53 -28.05
N SER A 476 44.30 12.81 -28.58
CA SER A 476 44.78 11.52 -28.08
C SER A 476 45.50 11.67 -26.73
N LEU A 477 45.00 11.01 -25.69
CA LEU A 477 45.78 10.66 -24.49
C LEU A 477 46.57 9.35 -24.79
N PRO A 478 47.82 9.21 -24.34
CA PRO A 478 48.62 8.02 -24.64
C PRO A 478 48.18 6.84 -23.78
N LEU A 479 47.47 5.88 -24.38
CA LEU A 479 47.27 4.55 -23.79
C LEU A 479 48.52 3.71 -24.05
N SER A 480 49.24 3.37 -22.99
CA SER A 480 50.27 2.32 -23.01
C SER A 480 49.60 0.97 -23.31
N PRO A 481 50.21 0.08 -24.13
CA PRO A 481 49.57 -1.17 -24.54
C PRO A 481 49.65 -2.21 -23.43
N SER A 482 48.70 -2.22 -22.50
CA SER A 482 48.39 -3.42 -21.75
C SER A 482 47.62 -4.36 -22.68
N ASN A 483 48.31 -5.41 -23.11
CA ASN A 483 47.82 -6.48 -23.99
C ASN A 483 46.50 -7.10 -23.47
N TRP A 484 45.37 -6.53 -23.86
CA TRP A 484 44.08 -7.21 -23.82
C TRP A 484 43.80 -7.81 -25.19
N ARG A 485 43.99 -9.12 -25.31
CA ARG A 485 43.42 -9.90 -26.41
C ARG A 485 42.12 -10.53 -25.90
N PRO A 486 40.99 -10.41 -26.62
CA PRO A 486 39.83 -11.21 -26.30
C PRO A 486 40.19 -12.69 -26.43
N VAL A 487 40.02 -13.46 -25.35
CA VAL A 487 40.13 -14.91 -25.38
C VAL A 487 38.83 -15.44 -25.99
N VAL A 488 38.89 -15.81 -27.26
CA VAL A 488 37.82 -16.58 -27.91
C VAL A 488 38.05 -18.05 -27.58
N PRO A 489 37.12 -18.75 -26.89
CA PRO A 489 37.25 -20.18 -26.64
C PRO A 489 37.34 -20.96 -27.95
N SER A 490 38.26 -21.92 -28.03
CA SER A 490 38.59 -22.71 -29.23
C SER A 490 37.43 -23.52 -29.83
N HIS A 491 36.27 -23.56 -29.18
CA HIS A 491 35.06 -24.26 -29.62
C HIS A 491 34.08 -23.35 -30.38
N PHE A 492 34.31 -22.03 -30.40
CA PHE A 492 33.55 -21.05 -31.20
C PHE A 492 34.12 -20.88 -32.62
N GLY A 493 34.78 -21.93 -33.13
CA GLY A 493 35.32 -21.98 -34.49
C GLY A 493 34.48 -22.86 -35.40
N ARG A 494 33.28 -22.42 -35.81
CA ARG A 494 32.68 -22.85 -37.09
C ARG A 494 32.00 -21.67 -37.80
N VAL A 495 32.87 -20.95 -38.50
CA VAL A 495 32.73 -20.45 -39.88
C VAL A 495 31.37 -20.78 -40.52
N VAL A 496 30.57 -19.75 -40.76
CA VAL A 496 29.56 -19.74 -41.82
C VAL A 496 30.31 -19.92 -43.14
N PRO A 497 30.11 -20.99 -43.92
CA PRO A 497 30.77 -21.11 -45.21
C PRO A 497 30.24 -20.00 -46.14
N PRO A 498 31.10 -19.38 -46.98
CA PRO A 498 30.62 -18.45 -47.99
C PRO A 498 29.73 -19.22 -49.00
N PRO A 499 28.80 -18.53 -49.68
CA PRO A 499 27.97 -19.19 -50.69
C PRO A 499 28.87 -19.69 -51.82
N GLU A 500 28.81 -20.99 -52.12
CA GLU A 500 29.52 -21.57 -53.26
C GLU A 500 28.96 -20.97 -54.56
N ALA A 501 29.85 -20.32 -55.32
CA ALA A 501 29.63 -20.03 -56.72
C ALA A 501 30.11 -21.24 -57.54
N GLY A 502 29.22 -21.83 -58.33
CA GLY A 502 29.51 -22.94 -59.24
C GLY A 502 28.31 -23.83 -59.48
#